data_AF-A0A9D7UTG6-F1
#
_entry.id   AF-A0A9D7UTG6-F1
#
_cell.length_a   1.000
_cell.length_b   1.000
_cell.length_c   1.000
_cell.angle_alpha   90.00
_cell.angle_beta   90.00
_cell.angle_gamma   90.00
#
_symmetry.space_group_name_H-M   'P 1'
#
loop_
_entity.id
_entity.type
_entity.pdbx_description
1 polymer ?
#
loop_
_entity_poly.entity_id
_entity_poly.type
_entity_poly.pdbx_seq_one_letter_code
_entity_poly.pdbx_strand_id
1 'polypeptide(L)' 'MVGTQAYAVLLQAEIDGFPPVRLAFAWISKPSTEVRVLLGQINFFQEFDVHFYGSQKAFEIALKTV' A
#
# COMPACT_ATOMS: atom_id res chain seq x y z
N MET A 1 7.66 -29.66 -0.91
CA MET A 1 7.04 -28.36 -1.24
C MET A 1 8.17 -27.38 -1.52
N VAL A 2 8.29 -26.87 -2.74
CA VAL A 2 9.31 -25.86 -3.06
C VAL A 2 8.79 -24.52 -2.54
N GLY A 3 9.44 -23.97 -1.51
CA GLY A 3 9.10 -22.64 -1.01
C GLY A 3 9.36 -21.58 -2.10
N THR A 4 8.55 -20.52 -2.12
CA THR A 4 8.77 -19.35 -3.00
C THR A 4 9.48 -18.27 -2.21
N GLN A 5 10.43 -17.57 -2.83
CA GLN A 5 11.11 -16.43 -2.20
C GLN A 5 10.12 -15.29 -1.95
N ALA A 6 10.21 -14.66 -0.79
CA ALA A 6 9.46 -13.47 -0.41
C ALA A 6 10.41 -12.28 -0.27
N TYR A 7 9.93 -11.11 -0.65
CA TYR A 7 10.66 -9.85 -0.59
C TYR A 7 9.83 -8.83 0.19
N ALA A 8 10.51 -7.93 0.88
CA ALA A 8 9.91 -6.78 1.52
C ALA A 8 10.82 -5.56 1.39
N VAL A 9 10.21 -4.37 1.29
CA VAL A 9 10.92 -3.09 1.32
C VAL A 9 10.15 -2.07 2.14
N LEU A 10 10.88 -1.26 2.89
CA LEU A 10 10.36 -0.08 3.57
C LEU A 10 10.81 1.15 2.79
N LEU A 11 9.87 1.99 2.39
CA LEU A 11 10.11 3.21 1.64
C LEU A 11 9.54 4.41 2.38
N GLN A 12 10.22 5.54 2.31
CA GLN A 12 9.64 6.81 2.70
C GLN A 12 8.85 7.34 1.50
N ALA A 13 7.53 7.36 1.64
CA ALA A 13 6.60 7.79 0.60
C ALA A 13 6.19 9.24 0.85
N GLU A 14 6.12 10.00 -0.23
CA GLU A 14 5.64 11.37 -0.24
C GLU A 14 4.39 11.43 -1.11
N ILE A 15 3.31 11.96 -0.55
CA ILE A 15 2.05 12.21 -1.25
C ILE A 15 1.77 13.69 -1.06
N ASP A 16 1.51 14.40 -2.15
CA ASP A 16 1.27 15.84 -2.10
C ASP A 16 0.15 16.18 -1.11
N GLY A 17 0.36 17.23 -0.31
CA GLY A 17 -0.53 17.61 0.79
C GLY A 17 -0.39 16.82 2.09
N PHE A 18 0.49 15.81 2.17
CA PHE A 18 0.72 15.01 3.37
C PHE A 18 2.19 14.99 3.81
N PRO A 19 2.49 14.93 5.13
CA PRO A 19 3.83 14.65 5.60
C PRO A 19 4.34 13.30 5.07
N PRO A 20 5.66 13.15 4.80
CA PRO A 20 6.21 11.88 4.39
C PRO A 20 5.95 10.76 5.41
N VAL A 21 5.48 9.60 4.95
CA VAL A 21 5.19 8.44 5.79
C VAL A 21 6.04 7.24 5.37
N ARG A 22 6.28 6.30 6.29
CA ARG A 22 6.97 5.05 5.94
C ARG A 22 5.94 4.03 5.49
N LEU A 23 6.01 3.60 4.23
CA LEU A 23 5.18 2.54 3.69
C LEU A 23 5.99 1.25 3.53
N ALA A 24 5.35 0.15 3.88
CA ALA A 24 5.90 -1.19 3.76
C ALA A 24 5.26 -1.91 2.57
N PHE A 25 6.09 -2.56 1.76
CA PHE A 25 5.66 -3.37 0.62
C PHE A 25 6.23 -4.76 0.76
N ALA A 26 5.42 -5.79 0.51
CA ALA A 26 5.86 -7.17 0.50
C ALA A 26 5.25 -7.92 -0.68
N TRP A 27 6.04 -8.78 -1.32
CA TRP A 27 5.58 -9.61 -2.44
C TRP A 27 6.36 -10.92 -2.49
N ILE A 28 5.81 -11.90 -3.20
CA ILE A 28 6.49 -13.16 -3.48
C ILE A 28 6.99 -13.18 -4.92
N SER A 29 8.07 -13.93 -5.17
CA SER A 29 8.63 -14.17 -6.49
C SER A 29 7.70 -15.06 -7.33
N LYS A 30 6.55 -14.53 -7.75
CA LYS A 30 5.66 -15.18 -8.72
C LYS A 30 5.90 -14.61 -10.11
N PRO A 31 5.95 -15.45 -11.16
CA PRO A 31 6.20 -15.02 -12.54
C PRO A 31 5.03 -14.23 -13.19
N SER A 32 4.04 -13.77 -12.43
CA SER A 32 2.98 -12.93 -13.00
C SER A 32 3.49 -11.51 -13.18
N THR A 33 3.35 -10.98 -14.39
CA THR A 33 3.58 -9.57 -14.77
C THR A 33 2.73 -8.55 -14.00
N GLU A 34 1.85 -9.02 -13.11
CA GLU A 34 0.95 -8.23 -12.28
C GLU A 34 1.23 -8.49 -10.79
N VAL A 35 2.40 -8.11 -10.29
CA VAL A 35 2.52 -7.90 -8.83
C VAL A 35 1.63 -6.69 -8.49
N ARG A 36 0.35 -6.95 -8.21
CA ARG A 36 -0.57 -5.91 -7.80
C ARG A 36 -0.14 -5.40 -6.43
N VAL A 37 0.39 -4.19 -6.41
CA VAL A 37 0.62 -3.45 -5.18
C VAL A 37 -0.75 -3.16 -4.58
N LEU A 38 -1.12 -3.92 -3.55
CA LEU A 38 -2.36 -3.72 -2.84
C LEU A 38 -2.06 -2.82 -1.65
N LEU A 39 -2.26 -1.51 -1.83
CA LEU A 39 -1.87 -0.49 -0.86
C LEU A 39 -2.40 -0.81 0.56
N GLY A 40 -3.62 -1.31 0.67
CA GLY A 40 -4.24 -1.67 1.96
C GLY A 40 -3.67 -2.88 2.71
N GLN A 41 -2.74 -3.65 2.12
CA GLN A 41 -2.38 -4.96 2.67
C GLN A 41 -1.28 -4.96 3.74
N ILE A 42 -0.51 -3.87 3.86
CA ILE A 42 0.59 -3.81 4.84
C ILE A 42 0.32 -2.73 5.90
N ASN A 43 0.53 -1.45 5.60
CA ASN A 43 0.34 -0.37 6.59
C ASN A 43 -0.32 0.90 6.04
N PHE A 44 -0.72 0.97 4.76
CA PHE A 44 -1.33 2.18 4.19
C PHE A 44 -2.60 2.61 4.93
N PHE A 45 -3.49 1.67 5.27
CA PHE A 45 -4.70 1.96 6.06
C PHE A 45 -4.43 2.21 7.56
N GLN A 46 -3.18 2.02 8.00
CA GLN A 46 -2.77 2.41 9.35
C GLN A 46 -2.28 3.87 9.37
N GLU A 47 -1.64 4.31 8.28
CA GLU A 47 -1.15 5.68 8.11
C GLU A 47 -2.27 6.64 7.66
N PHE A 48 -3.23 6.17 6.86
CA PHE A 48 -4.29 6.98 6.28
C PHE A 48 -5.69 6.43 6.56
N ASP A 49 -6.64 7.34 6.83
CA ASP A 49 -8.07 7.06 6.72
C ASP A 49 -8.44 7.07 5.24
N VAL A 50 -9.03 5.98 4.73
CA VAL A 50 -9.31 5.82 3.29
C VAL A 50 -10.81 5.69 3.04
N HIS A 51 -11.35 6.55 2.18
CA HIS A 51 -12.75 6.57 1.79
C HIS A 51 -12.91 6.18 0.32
N PHE A 52 -13.70 5.15 0.03
CA PHE A 52 -13.90 4.63 -1.32
C PHE A 52 -15.21 5.10 -1.94
N TYR A 53 -15.13 5.61 -3.18
CA TYR A 53 -16.28 6.01 -3.99
C TYR A 53 -16.46 5.02 -5.15
N GLY A 54 -17.16 3.91 -4.90
CA GLY A 54 -17.26 2.78 -5.83
C GLY A 54 -17.82 3.15 -7.21
N SER A 55 -18.85 4.00 -7.28
CA SER A 55 -19.43 4.46 -8.56
C SER A 55 -18.46 5.32 -9.37
N GLN A 56 -17.58 6.05 -8.69
CA GLN A 56 -16.60 6.96 -9.31
C GLN A 56 -15.26 6.27 -9.61
N LYS A 57 -15.08 5.04 -9.11
CA LYS A 57 -13.79 4.30 -9.15
C LYS A 57 -12.63 5.13 -8.59
N ALA A 58 -12.92 5.94 -7.57
CA ALA A 58 -11.97 6.82 -6.91
C ALA A 58 -11.94 6.55 -5.41
N PHE A 59 -10.89 7.02 -4.75
CA PHE A 59 -10.79 7.04 -3.30
C PHE A 59 -10.12 8.34 -2.85
N GLU A 60 -10.42 8.74 -1.62
CA GLU A 60 -9.76 9.83 -0.93
C GLU A 60 -9.00 9.29 0.27
N ILE A 61 -7.95 10.00 0.66
CA ILE A 61 -7.17 9.71 1.86
C ILE A 61 -7.13 10.94 2.77
N ALA A 62 -7.11 10.70 4.07
CA ALA A 62 -6.87 11.70 5.09
C ALA A 62 -5.84 11.18 6.09
N LEU A 63 -5.16 12.08 6.81
CA LEU A 63 -4.34 11.67 7.94
C LEU A 63 -5.24 11.08 9.02
N LYS A 64 -4.85 9.91 9.54
CA LYS A 64 -5.51 9.34 10.70
C LYS A 64 -5.46 10.34 11.86
N THR A 65 -6.61 10.67 12.40
CA THR A 65 -6.66 11.46 13.64
C THR A 65 -6.40 10.51 14.82
N VAL A 66 -5.37 10.80 15.61
CA VAL A 66 -4.98 10.00 16.79
C VAL A 66 -6.01 10.14 17.90
#